data_AF-A0A8X6KWE3-F1
#
_entry.id   AF-A0A8X6KWE3-F1
#
_cell.length_a   1.000
_cell.length_b   1.000
_cell.length_c   1.000
_cell.angle_alpha   90.00
_cell.angle_beta   90.00
_cell.angle_gamma   90.00
#
_symmetry.space_group_name_H-M   'P 1'
#
loop_
_entity.id
_entity.type
_entity.pdbx_description
1 polymer ?
#
loop_
_entity_poly.entity_id
_entity_poly.type
_entity_poly.pdbx_seq_one_letter_code
_entity_poly.pdbx_strand_id
1 'polypeptide(L)'
;MYSYNYNFIFLFHRSRKELQQHLKSLKEPDLLMELIRDIANELDVDTLCHKILVNVGILTNSDRGSLFLAKGPRGSRYLVAKLFDVTPDSVLQDALDAAVDEEGESRIPSIPFGVGIAGHVALTKENVNIKDAYQCHTNLH
;
A
#
# COMPACT_ATOMS: atom_id res chain seq x y z
N MET A 1 0.23 39.72 5.98
CA MET A 1 -0.23 39.40 4.61
C MET A 1 0.26 38.00 4.24
N TYR A 2 -0.35 36.98 4.83
CA TYR A 2 -0.36 35.59 4.35
C TYR A 2 -1.74 35.08 4.73
N SER A 3 -2.70 35.29 3.83
CA SER A 3 -4.03 34.71 4.00
C SER A 3 -3.91 33.25 3.59
N TYR A 4 -3.62 32.38 4.55
CA TYR A 4 -3.84 30.96 4.36
C TYR A 4 -5.34 30.78 4.25
N ASN A 5 -5.84 30.73 3.01
CA ASN A 5 -7.21 30.34 2.75
C ASN A 5 -7.37 28.90 3.23
N TYR A 6 -7.96 28.77 4.41
CA TYR A 6 -8.58 27.55 4.86
C TYR A 6 -9.75 27.24 3.90
N ASN A 7 -9.45 26.67 2.73
CA ASN A 7 -10.37 25.78 2.00
C ASN A 7 -10.52 24.44 2.74
N PHE A 8 -10.36 24.49 4.06
CA PHE A 8 -10.67 23.45 5.01
C PHE A 8 -12.18 23.47 5.15
N ILE A 9 -12.80 22.30 5.01
CA ILE A 9 -14.24 22.04 5.17
C ILE A 9 -15.01 22.24 3.85
N PHE A 10 -15.25 21.12 3.15
CA PHE A 10 -16.02 20.96 1.89
C PHE A 10 -15.31 21.24 0.55
N LEU A 11 -14.40 20.36 0.15
CA LEU A 11 -14.58 19.74 -1.17
C LEU A 11 -15.14 18.34 -0.90
N PHE A 12 -16.47 18.23 -0.86
CA PHE A 12 -17.26 17.66 -1.95
C PHE A 12 -16.69 16.31 -2.37
N HIS A 13 -17.55 15.29 -2.26
CA HIS A 13 -17.36 13.90 -2.65
C HIS A 13 -16.88 13.80 -4.11
N ARG A 14 -15.61 14.11 -4.35
CA ARG A 14 -14.97 14.07 -5.67
C ARG A 14 -14.76 12.60 -5.96
N SER A 15 -15.28 12.14 -7.10
CA SER A 15 -15.06 10.76 -7.50
C SER A 15 -13.54 10.49 -7.55
N ARG A 16 -13.10 9.28 -7.16
CA ARG A 16 -11.67 8.92 -7.16
C ARG A 16 -11.00 9.20 -8.51
N LYS A 17 -11.74 9.04 -9.61
CA LYS A 17 -11.31 9.39 -10.97
C LYS A 17 -11.01 10.89 -11.14
N GLU A 18 -11.87 11.76 -10.65
CA GLU A 18 -11.65 13.20 -10.71
C GLU A 18 -10.50 13.66 -9.81
N LEU A 19 -10.31 13.02 -8.65
CA LEU A 19 -9.15 13.25 -7.80
C LEU A 19 -7.86 12.88 -8.53
N GLN A 20 -7.81 11.72 -9.19
CA GLN A 20 -6.61 11.33 -9.95
C GLN A 20 -6.32 12.24 -11.14
N GLN A 21 -7.33 12.67 -11.89
CA GLN A 21 -7.14 13.63 -12.98
C GLN A 21 -6.55 14.95 -12.47
N HIS A 22 -7.00 15.39 -11.29
CA HIS A 22 -6.44 16.55 -10.62
C HIS A 22 -5.00 16.32 -10.17
N LEU A 23 -4.71 15.21 -9.49
CA LEU A 23 -3.36 14.87 -9.03
C LEU A 23 -2.35 14.82 -10.20
N LYS A 24 -2.76 14.30 -11.37
CA LYS A 24 -1.93 14.28 -12.59
C LYS A 24 -1.63 15.66 -13.17
N SER A 25 -2.41 16.67 -12.84
CA SER A 25 -2.23 18.04 -13.33
C SER A 25 -1.34 18.90 -12.42
N LEU A 26 -1.03 18.41 -11.21
CA LEU A 26 -0.23 19.12 -10.23
C LEU A 26 1.27 19.00 -10.53
N LYS A 27 2.02 20.01 -10.07
CA LYS A 27 3.48 19.92 -9.99
C LYS A 27 3.89 19.03 -8.82
N GLU A 28 5.08 18.43 -8.89
CA GLU A 28 5.61 17.53 -7.85
C GLU A 28 5.46 18.02 -6.40
N PRO A 29 5.79 19.27 -6.01
CA PRO A 29 5.66 19.71 -4.63
C PRO A 29 4.20 19.81 -4.17
N ASP A 30 3.30 20.25 -5.07
CA ASP A 30 1.87 20.37 -4.77
C ASP A 30 1.23 18.98 -4.65
N LEU A 31 1.60 18.06 -5.54
CA LEU A 31 1.22 16.65 -5.49
C LEU A 31 1.63 16.04 -4.15
N LEU A 32 2.91 16.13 -3.78
CA LEU A 32 3.42 15.56 -2.53
C LEU A 32 2.66 16.10 -1.32
N MET A 33 2.39 17.41 -1.28
CA MET A 33 1.65 18.03 -0.19
C MET A 33 0.18 17.58 -0.13
N GLU A 34 -0.48 17.38 -1.26
CA GLU A 34 -1.82 16.80 -1.31
C GLU A 34 -1.83 15.36 -0.77
N LEU A 35 -0.88 14.52 -1.19
CA LEU A 35 -0.78 13.13 -0.72
C LEU A 35 -0.43 13.03 0.78
N ILE A 36 0.42 13.92 1.29
CA ILE A 36 0.70 14.01 2.73
C ILE A 36 -0.56 14.38 3.51
N ARG A 37 -1.33 15.35 2.99
CA ARG A 37 -2.58 15.81 3.65
C ARG A 37 -3.63 14.71 3.70
N ASP A 38 -3.69 13.86 2.67
CA ASP A 38 -4.64 12.74 2.59
C ASP A 38 -4.46 11.71 3.73
N ILE A 39 -3.21 11.50 4.19
CA ILE A 39 -2.90 10.56 5.26
C ILE A 39 -2.78 11.20 6.65
N ALA A 40 -2.50 12.50 6.76
CA ALA A 40 -2.08 13.13 8.02
C ALA A 40 -3.13 13.10 9.16
N ASN A 41 -4.42 13.01 8.82
CA ASN A 41 -5.51 12.98 9.81
C ASN A 41 -6.26 11.65 9.83
N GLU A 42 -5.75 10.62 9.15
CA GLU A 42 -6.39 9.31 9.15
C GLU A 42 -6.01 8.54 10.42
N LEU A 43 -7.02 8.14 11.19
CA LEU A 43 -6.84 7.41 12.46
C LEU A 43 -7.13 5.92 12.29
N ASP A 44 -7.96 5.55 11.31
CA ASP A 44 -8.22 4.16 11.02
C ASP A 44 -7.01 3.53 10.34
N VAL A 45 -6.41 2.52 10.96
CA VAL A 45 -5.13 1.95 10.51
C VAL A 45 -5.28 1.27 9.15
N ASP A 46 -6.44 0.68 8.86
CA ASP A 46 -6.67 -0.02 7.60
C ASP A 46 -6.80 0.99 6.45
N THR A 47 -7.60 2.03 6.67
CA THR A 47 -7.73 3.17 5.75
C THR A 47 -6.40 3.88 5.55
N LEU A 48 -5.65 4.12 6.62
CA LEU A 48 -4.33 4.75 6.55
C LEU A 48 -3.35 3.90 5.72
N CYS A 49 -3.27 2.60 5.98
CA CYS A 49 -2.41 1.68 5.22
C CYS A 49 -2.79 1.65 3.73
N HIS A 50 -4.08 1.63 3.41
CA HIS A 50 -4.56 1.66 2.03
C HIS A 50 -4.20 2.97 1.33
N LYS A 51 -4.47 4.12 1.96
CA LYS A 51 -4.09 5.45 1.44
C LYS A 51 -2.59 5.57 1.22
N ILE A 52 -1.76 5.08 2.14
CA ILE A 52 -0.30 5.06 1.97
C ILE A 52 0.09 4.26 0.72
N LEU A 53 -0.44 3.04 0.55
CA LEU A 53 -0.13 2.20 -0.62
C LEU A 53 -0.58 2.84 -1.93
N VAL A 54 -1.78 3.42 -1.96
CA VAL A 54 -2.29 4.19 -3.10
C VAL A 54 -1.36 5.36 -3.43
N ASN A 55 -1.00 6.17 -2.43
CA ASN A 55 -0.19 7.37 -2.63
C ASN A 55 1.23 7.02 -3.08
N VAL A 56 1.83 5.96 -2.52
CA VAL A 56 3.10 5.40 -3.00
C VAL A 56 2.96 4.95 -4.44
N GLY A 57 1.91 4.18 -4.79
CA GLY A 57 1.69 3.71 -6.16
C GLY A 57 1.57 4.85 -7.18
N ILE A 58 0.92 5.96 -6.81
CA ILE A 58 0.84 7.18 -7.64
C ILE A 58 2.23 7.80 -7.81
N LEU A 59 3.00 7.95 -6.74
CA LEU A 59 4.34 8.57 -6.77
C LEU A 59 5.36 7.73 -7.54
N THR A 60 5.27 6.40 -7.47
CA THR A 60 6.22 5.48 -8.10
C THR A 60 5.74 4.95 -9.45
N ASN A 61 4.55 5.36 -9.91
CA ASN A 61 3.89 4.84 -11.10
C ASN A 61 3.85 3.30 -11.12
N SER A 62 3.51 2.70 -9.97
CA SER A 62 3.44 1.25 -9.81
C SER A 62 2.05 0.73 -10.17
N ASP A 63 1.99 -0.45 -10.79
CA ASP A 63 0.73 -1.12 -11.15
C ASP A 63 -0.08 -1.48 -9.90
N ARG A 64 0.60 -2.06 -8.89
CA ARG A 64 -0.03 -2.61 -7.68
C ARG A 64 0.96 -2.76 -6.54
N GLY A 65 0.42 -2.79 -5.32
CA GLY A 65 1.15 -3.05 -4.09
C GLY A 65 0.35 -3.89 -3.09
N SER A 66 1.06 -4.58 -2.19
CA SER A 66 0.46 -5.40 -1.14
C SER A 66 1.18 -5.17 0.18
N LEU A 67 0.45 -5.28 1.29
CA LEU A 67 0.98 -5.15 2.65
C LEU A 67 0.87 -6.48 3.38
N PHE A 68 2.00 -6.92 3.93
CA PHE A 68 2.08 -8.13 4.74
C PHE A 68 2.49 -7.80 6.17
N LEU A 69 1.91 -8.50 7.13
CA LEU A 69 2.26 -8.42 8.55
C LEU A 69 3.01 -9.66 9.00
N ALA A 70 4.05 -9.47 9.79
CA ALA A 70 4.73 -10.57 10.48
C ALA A 70 3.90 -11.03 11.68
N LYS A 71 3.60 -12.33 11.75
CA LYS A 71 2.94 -13.01 12.87
C LYS A 71 3.80 -14.17 13.38
N GLY A 72 3.47 -14.69 14.56
CA GLY A 72 4.15 -15.82 15.20
C GLY A 72 5.29 -15.44 16.15
N PRO A 73 5.79 -16.41 16.95
CA PRO A 73 6.89 -16.20 17.88
C PRO A 73 8.23 -16.05 17.13
N ARG A 74 9.27 -15.54 17.82
CA ARG A 74 10.56 -15.19 17.20
C ARG A 74 11.21 -16.31 16.37
N GLY A 75 11.00 -17.58 16.72
CA GLY A 75 11.59 -18.74 16.03
C GLY A 75 10.75 -19.32 14.88
N SER A 76 9.50 -18.89 14.72
CA SER A 76 8.60 -19.40 13.66
C SER A 76 7.71 -18.28 13.13
N ARG A 77 8.34 -17.16 12.76
CA ARG A 77 7.63 -16.03 12.16
C ARG A 77 7.23 -16.34 10.72
N TYR A 78 6.06 -15.85 10.36
CA TYR A 78 5.52 -15.93 9.02
C TYR A 78 4.80 -14.62 8.67
N LEU A 79 4.63 -14.37 7.38
CA LEU A 79 3.92 -13.21 6.86
C LEU A 79 2.49 -13.61 6.53
N VAL A 80 1.55 -12.71 6.84
CA VAL A 80 0.15 -12.80 6.40
C VAL A 80 -0.21 -11.54 5.63
N ALA A 81 -1.00 -11.69 4.57
CA ALA A 81 -1.51 -10.52 3.84
C ALA A 81 -2.50 -9.74 4.72
N LYS A 82 -2.34 -8.42 4.76
CA LYS A 82 -3.31 -7.50 5.38
C LYS A 82 -4.11 -6.77 4.30
N LEU A 83 -3.42 -6.27 3.28
CA LEU A 83 -4.00 -5.67 2.08
C LEU A 83 -3.33 -6.32 0.89
N PHE A 84 -4.10 -6.67 -0.14
CA PHE A 84 -3.57 -7.30 -1.33
C PHE A 84 -4.13 -6.65 -2.60
N ASP A 85 -3.32 -6.63 -3.67
CA ASP A 85 -3.69 -6.09 -4.98
C ASP A 85 -4.18 -4.62 -4.94
N VAL A 86 -3.56 -3.79 -4.11
CA VAL A 86 -3.88 -2.35 -4.02
C VAL A 86 -3.37 -1.65 -5.27
N THR A 87 -4.28 -1.05 -6.03
CA THR A 87 -3.97 -0.21 -7.19
C THR A 87 -4.28 1.25 -6.86
N PRO A 88 -3.82 2.23 -7.67
CA PRO A 88 -4.21 3.63 -7.50
C PRO A 88 -5.74 3.87 -7.55
N ASP A 89 -6.47 2.95 -8.16
CA ASP A 89 -7.92 3.00 -8.39
C ASP A 89 -8.74 2.19 -7.38
N SER A 90 -8.13 1.28 -6.61
CA SER A 90 -8.87 0.40 -5.72
C SER A 90 -9.46 1.13 -4.52
N VAL A 91 -10.58 0.62 -4.01
CA VAL A 91 -11.09 1.01 -2.69
C VAL A 91 -10.55 0.07 -1.61
N LEU A 92 -10.64 0.50 -0.35
CA LEU A 92 -10.14 -0.28 0.79
C LEU A 92 -10.78 -1.69 0.83
N GLN A 93 -12.09 -1.78 0.60
CA GLN A 93 -12.81 -3.05 0.69
C GLN A 93 -12.28 -4.08 -0.32
N ASP A 94 -12.05 -3.68 -1.57
CA ASP A 94 -11.47 -4.57 -2.60
C ASP A 94 -10.13 -5.16 -2.15
N ALA A 95 -9.29 -4.34 -1.51
CA ALA A 95 -7.97 -4.75 -1.04
C ALA A 95 -8.03 -5.68 0.18
N LEU A 96 -9.05 -5.54 1.02
CA LEU A 96 -9.32 -6.43 2.15
C LEU A 96 -9.89 -7.77 1.65
N ASP A 97 -10.87 -7.72 0.76
CA ASP A 97 -11.52 -8.90 0.15
C ASP A 97 -10.54 -9.71 -0.71
N ALA A 98 -9.51 -9.06 -1.27
CA ALA A 98 -8.41 -9.74 -1.95
C ALA A 98 -7.49 -10.50 -0.99
N ALA A 99 -7.39 -10.07 0.27
CA ALA A 99 -6.52 -10.67 1.28
C ALA A 99 -7.23 -11.73 2.14
N VAL A 100 -8.54 -11.59 2.34
CA VAL A 100 -9.35 -12.33 3.32
C VAL A 100 -10.69 -12.76 2.68
N ASP A 101 -11.21 -13.93 3.04
CA ASP A 101 -12.53 -14.40 2.60
C ASP A 101 -13.67 -13.90 3.50
N GLU A 102 -14.90 -14.32 3.18
CA GLU A 102 -16.11 -13.88 3.89
C GLU A 102 -16.13 -14.39 5.34
N GLU A 103 -15.42 -15.49 5.61
CA GLU A 103 -15.25 -16.11 6.93
C GLU A 103 -14.13 -15.47 7.77
N GLY A 104 -13.34 -14.56 7.20
CA GLY A 104 -12.23 -13.90 7.88
C GLY A 104 -10.90 -14.65 7.79
N GLU A 105 -10.83 -15.70 6.96
CA GLU A 105 -9.63 -16.50 6.72
C GLU A 105 -8.81 -15.93 5.56
N SER A 106 -7.48 -16.08 5.61
CA SER A 106 -6.63 -15.47 4.58
C SER A 106 -6.70 -16.23 3.26
N ARG A 107 -7.00 -15.50 2.17
CA ARG A 107 -6.97 -16.02 0.78
C ARG A 107 -5.54 -16.23 0.27
N ILE A 108 -4.56 -15.58 0.90
CA ILE A 108 -3.15 -15.66 0.53
C ILE A 108 -2.44 -16.62 1.50
N PRO A 109 -1.76 -17.67 1.01
CA PRO A 109 -1.00 -18.56 1.87
C PRO A 109 0.02 -17.80 2.71
N SER A 110 0.10 -18.14 4.00
CA SER A 110 1.13 -17.56 4.87
C SER A 110 2.52 -17.85 4.34
N ILE A 111 3.40 -16.84 4.33
CA ILE A 111 4.76 -16.96 3.79
C ILE A 111 5.76 -17.09 4.94
N PRO A 112 6.48 -18.21 5.10
CA PRO A 112 7.53 -18.33 6.10
C PRO A 112 8.66 -17.33 5.86
N PHE A 113 9.32 -16.89 6.94
CA PHE A 113 10.55 -16.10 6.79
C PHE A 113 11.61 -16.92 6.04
N GLY A 114 12.32 -16.28 5.11
CA GLY A 114 13.29 -16.93 4.22
C GLY A 114 12.70 -17.55 2.96
N VAL A 115 11.37 -17.63 2.80
CA VAL A 115 10.73 -18.24 1.63
C VAL A 115 10.19 -17.19 0.67
N GLY A 116 10.57 -17.28 -0.61
CA GLY A 116 10.19 -16.30 -1.63
C GLY A 116 10.75 -14.90 -1.36
N ILE A 117 10.39 -13.93 -2.22
CA ILE A 117 10.93 -12.56 -2.14
C ILE A 117 10.52 -11.88 -0.83
N ALA A 118 9.23 -11.95 -0.48
CA ALA A 118 8.71 -11.34 0.75
C ALA A 118 9.32 -11.98 2.01
N GLY A 119 9.44 -13.31 2.05
CA GLY A 119 10.06 -14.01 3.17
C GLY A 119 11.55 -13.72 3.27
N HIS A 120 12.27 -13.59 2.15
CA HIS A 120 13.67 -13.18 2.13
C HIS A 120 13.87 -11.79 2.75
N VAL A 121 13.11 -10.79 2.29
CA VAL A 121 13.15 -9.43 2.86
C VAL A 121 12.80 -9.44 4.34
N ALA A 122 11.81 -10.24 4.75
CA ALA A 122 11.44 -10.35 6.16
C ALA A 122 12.57 -10.96 7.04
N LEU A 123 13.36 -11.88 6.47
CA LEU A 123 14.49 -12.51 7.14
C LEU A 123 15.71 -11.58 7.21
N THR A 124 16.10 -10.98 6.07
CA THR A 124 17.32 -10.16 5.96
C THR A 124 17.14 -8.73 6.46
N LYS A 125 15.90 -8.21 6.39
CA LYS A 125 15.54 -6.80 6.62
C LYS A 125 16.21 -5.83 5.66
N GLU A 126 16.67 -6.34 4.52
CA GLU A 126 17.28 -5.55 3.45
C GLU A 126 16.25 -5.27 2.36
N ASN A 127 16.33 -4.08 1.76
CA ASN A 127 15.49 -3.73 0.62
C ASN A 127 15.96 -4.48 -0.63
N VAL A 128 15.02 -4.90 -1.47
CA VAL A 128 15.33 -5.61 -2.71
C VAL A 128 14.61 -4.91 -3.86
N ASN A 129 15.36 -4.61 -4.93
CA ASN A 129 14.83 -4.10 -6.19
C ASN A 129 15.12 -5.11 -7.30
N ILE A 130 14.09 -5.83 -7.73
CA ILE A 130 14.20 -6.90 -8.73
C ILE A 130 13.79 -6.32 -10.08
N LYS A 131 14.73 -6.26 -11.03
CA LYS A 131 14.45 -5.79 -12.40
C LYS A 131 13.65 -6.81 -13.22
N ASP A 132 13.87 -8.11 -12.97
CA ASP A 132 13.14 -9.20 -13.60
C ASP A 132 12.95 -10.35 -12.60
N ALA A 133 11.69 -10.56 -12.18
CA ALA A 133 11.34 -11.57 -11.19
C ALA A 133 11.43 -13.01 -11.72
N TYR A 134 11.38 -13.21 -13.04
CA TYR A 134 11.53 -14.54 -13.65
C TYR A 134 12.98 -14.98 -13.72
N GLN A 135 13.91 -14.02 -13.70
CA GLN A 135 15.35 -14.28 -13.62
C GLN A 135 15.85 -14.45 -12.19
N CYS A 136 15.01 -14.23 -11.18
CA CYS A 136 15.29 -14.64 -9.81
C CYS A 136 15.21 -16.17 -9.69
N HIS A 137 16.24 -16.87 -10.19
CA HIS A 137 16.61 -18.22 -9.77
C HIS A 137 17.19 -18.15 -8.35
N THR A 138 16.39 -17.70 -7.40
CA THR A 138 16.76 -17.77 -6.01
C THR A 138 16.47 -19.19 -5.54
N ASN A 139 17.54 -19.93 -5.20
CA ASN A 139 17.54 -21.09 -4.30
C ASN A 139 16.92 -20.71 -2.94
N LEU A 140 15.63 -20.38 -2.91
CA LEU A 140 14.83 -20.16 -1.72
C LEU A 140 14.03 -21.46 -1.49
N HIS A 141 14.77 -22.50 -1.10
CA HIS A 141 14.20 -23.71 -0.51
C HIS A 141 13.97 -23.50 0.98
#